data_AF-A0A2E6ZFK3-F1
#
_entry.id   AF-A0A2E6ZFK3-F1
#
_cell.length_a   1.000
_cell.length_b   1.000
_cell.length_c   1.000
_cell.angle_alpha   90.00
_cell.angle_beta   90.00
_cell.angle_gamma   90.00
#
_symmetry.space_group_name_H-M   'P 1'
#
loop_
_entity.id
_entity.type
_entity.pdbx_description
1 polymer ?
#
loop_
_entity_poly.entity_id
_entity_poly.type
_entity_poly.pdbx_seq_one_letter_code
_entity_poly.pdbx_strand_id
1 'polypeptide(L)'
;MGYQGPDQGFALRLRRAFREQLRIGEGEHLEDVESGCVQIALKRASIFGRAPVIHDLEIAYRVWGFLDDEADPRLVRERSRWFEGVSETHHYSDVRRLVAIVSSETLQMSPDAVRDQYASDWKALLELP
;
A
#
# COMPACT_ATOMS: atom_id res chain seq x y z
N MET A 1 25.60 -1.10 -11.13
CA MET A 1 24.74 -0.48 -10.11
C MET A 1 23.33 -0.42 -10.66
N GLY A 2 22.56 -1.49 -10.46
CA GLY A 2 21.17 -1.57 -10.88
C GLY A 2 20.41 -2.21 -9.74
N TYR A 3 19.62 -1.43 -9.02
CA TYR A 3 18.58 -2.00 -8.16
C TYR A 3 17.51 -2.51 -9.11
N GLN A 4 17.62 -3.79 -9.48
CA GLN A 4 16.52 -4.51 -10.09
C GLN A 4 15.39 -4.42 -9.06
N GLY A 5 14.32 -3.70 -9.42
CA GLY A 5 13.08 -3.72 -8.63
C GLY A 5 12.66 -5.16 -8.37
N PRO A 6 11.78 -5.40 -7.38
CA PRO A 6 11.45 -6.76 -6.95
C PRO A 6 11.19 -7.66 -8.16
N ASP A 7 11.83 -8.83 -8.13
CA ASP A 7 11.76 -9.85 -9.17
C ASP A 7 10.35 -9.86 -9.77
N GLN A 8 10.20 -9.50 -11.06
CA GLN A 8 8.91 -9.15 -11.66
C GLN A 8 7.84 -10.23 -11.42
N GLY A 9 8.25 -11.49 -11.24
CA GLY A 9 7.40 -12.61 -10.86
C GLY A 9 6.72 -12.48 -9.49
N PHE A 10 7.33 -11.81 -8.51
CA PHE A 10 6.75 -11.55 -7.20
C PHE A 10 5.58 -10.56 -7.29
N ALA A 11 5.79 -9.43 -7.97
CA ALA A 11 4.74 -8.43 -8.19
C ALA A 11 3.57 -9.04 -8.98
N LEU A 12 3.85 -9.80 -10.04
CA LEU A 12 2.81 -10.45 -10.85
C LEU A 12 2.00 -11.50 -10.06
N ARG A 13 2.65 -12.33 -9.25
CA ARG A 13 1.96 -13.38 -8.47
C ARG A 13 1.04 -12.77 -7.42
N LEU A 14 1.46 -11.69 -6.77
CA LEU A 14 0.68 -11.09 -5.70
C LEU A 14 -0.42 -10.15 -6.16
N ARG A 15 -0.24 -9.46 -7.30
CA ARG A 15 -1.32 -8.74 -7.97
C ARG A 15 -2.52 -9.65 -8.17
N ARG A 16 -2.30 -10.90 -8.62
CA ARG A 16 -3.39 -11.89 -8.80
C ARG A 16 -4.08 -12.30 -7.50
N ALA A 17 -3.36 -12.37 -6.38
CA ALA A 17 -3.92 -12.88 -5.12
C ALA A 17 -4.95 -11.93 -4.49
N PHE A 18 -4.75 -10.62 -4.65
CA PHE A 18 -5.63 -9.61 -4.04
C PHE A 18 -6.57 -8.93 -5.03
N ARG A 19 -6.33 -8.99 -6.35
CA ARG A 19 -7.09 -8.21 -7.34
C ARG A 19 -8.61 -8.36 -7.23
N GLU A 20 -9.11 -9.55 -6.90
CA GLU A 20 -10.56 -9.79 -6.72
C GLU A 20 -11.12 -9.24 -5.40
N GLN A 21 -10.24 -8.94 -4.43
CA GLN A 21 -10.58 -8.39 -3.11
C GLN A 21 -10.45 -6.86 -3.07
N LEU A 22 -9.71 -6.26 -4.01
CA LEU A 22 -9.45 -4.82 -4.01
C LEU A 22 -10.73 -4.02 -4.33
N ARG A 23 -10.99 -3.02 -3.49
CA ARG A 23 -12.09 -2.06 -3.64
C ARG A 23 -11.54 -0.78 -4.26
N ILE A 24 -11.62 -0.70 -5.58
CA ILE A 24 -11.15 0.43 -6.38
C ILE A 24 -12.33 1.36 -6.65
N GLY A 25 -12.23 2.61 -6.22
CA GLY A 25 -13.24 3.65 -6.38
C GLY A 25 -13.23 4.28 -7.77
N GLU A 26 -14.22 5.13 -8.02
CA GLU A 26 -14.31 5.90 -9.26
C GLU A 26 -13.13 6.90 -9.35
N GLY A 27 -12.39 6.87 -10.45
CA GLY A 27 -11.19 7.69 -10.65
C GLY A 27 -9.89 7.11 -10.11
N GLU A 28 -9.94 5.98 -9.40
CA GLU A 28 -8.73 5.27 -8.95
C GLU A 28 -8.25 4.29 -10.03
N HIS A 29 -6.95 4.31 -10.33
CA HIS A 29 -6.35 3.39 -11.29
C HIS A 29 -5.72 2.19 -10.58
N LEU A 30 -6.11 0.97 -10.98
CA LEU A 30 -5.59 -0.26 -10.39
C LEU A 30 -4.05 -0.34 -10.47
N GLU A 31 -3.46 0.14 -11.57
CA GLU A 31 -2.00 0.12 -11.74
C GLU A 31 -1.27 1.02 -10.74
N ASP A 32 -1.85 2.18 -10.43
CA ASP A 32 -1.34 3.10 -9.42
C ASP A 32 -1.42 2.48 -8.03
N VAL A 33 -2.57 1.89 -7.68
CA VAL A 33 -2.80 1.17 -6.42
C VAL A 33 -1.82 0.02 -6.25
N GLU A 34 -1.69 -0.83 -7.27
CA GLU A 34 -0.73 -1.95 -7.26
C GLU A 34 0.71 -1.44 -7.14
N SER A 35 1.10 -0.38 -7.87
CA SER A 35 2.44 0.20 -7.83
C SER A 35 2.78 0.75 -6.45
N GLY A 36 1.90 1.59 -5.88
CA GLY A 36 2.11 2.21 -4.58
C GLY A 36 2.16 1.20 -3.44
N CYS A 37 1.21 0.26 -3.40
CA CYS A 37 1.15 -0.76 -2.35
C CYS A 37 2.33 -1.74 -2.42
N VAL A 38 2.84 -2.06 -3.62
CA VAL A 38 4.08 -2.85 -3.75
C VAL A 38 5.25 -2.12 -3.10
N GLN A 39 5.39 -0.80 -3.27
CA GLN A 39 6.51 -0.05 -2.69
C GLN A 39 6.42 0.03 -1.16
N ILE A 40 5.21 0.16 -0.61
CA ILE A 40 4.97 0.08 0.85
C ILE A 40 5.32 -1.32 1.38
N ALA A 41 4.91 -2.36 0.67
CA ALA A 41 5.24 -3.74 1.03
C ALA A 41 6.75 -4.01 1.01
N LEU A 42 7.47 -3.46 0.03
CA LEU A 42 8.94 -3.54 -0.02
C LEU A 42 9.60 -2.81 1.15
N LYS A 43 9.11 -1.63 1.53
CA LYS A 43 9.59 -0.90 2.72
C LYS A 43 9.45 -1.78 3.97
N ARG A 44 8.29 -2.40 4.17
CA ARG A 44 8.09 -3.33 5.28
C ARG A 44 9.04 -4.52 5.25
N ALA A 45 9.16 -5.18 4.10
CA ALA A 45 10.07 -6.32 3.95
C ALA A 45 11.52 -5.97 4.29
N SER A 46 11.96 -4.78 3.87
CA SER A 46 13.28 -4.22 4.16
C SER A 46 13.49 -3.99 5.67
N ILE A 47 12.49 -3.49 6.40
CA ILE A 47 12.55 -3.33 7.87
C ILE A 47 12.85 -4.67 8.55
N PHE A 48 12.32 -5.77 8.03
CA PHE A 48 12.56 -7.13 8.55
C PHE A 48 13.76 -7.84 7.91
N GLY A 49 14.52 -7.19 7.03
CA GLY A 49 15.72 -7.77 6.40
C GLY A 49 15.45 -9.01 5.53
N ARG A 50 14.25 -9.12 4.94
CA ARG A 50 13.83 -10.31 4.15
C ARG A 50 13.22 -9.93 2.80
N ALA A 51 13.02 -10.93 1.94
CA ALA A 51 12.20 -10.79 0.76
C ALA A 51 10.74 -10.49 1.14
N PRO A 52 9.99 -9.73 0.31
CA PRO A 52 8.58 -9.44 0.56
C PRO A 52 7.71 -10.71 0.53
N VAL A 53 6.59 -10.70 1.27
CA VAL A 53 5.62 -11.80 1.41
C VAL A 53 4.18 -11.26 1.31
N ILE A 54 3.19 -12.16 1.28
CA ILE A 54 1.78 -11.79 1.10
C ILE A 54 1.27 -10.81 2.17
N HIS A 55 1.70 -10.96 3.42
CA HIS A 55 1.30 -10.08 4.53
C HIS A 55 1.81 -8.65 4.40
N ASP A 56 2.87 -8.41 3.62
CA ASP A 56 3.32 -7.04 3.38
C ASP A 56 2.33 -6.27 2.52
N LEU A 57 1.78 -6.94 1.51
CA LEU A 57 0.76 -6.37 0.66
C LEU A 57 -0.59 -6.29 1.36
N GLU A 58 -0.94 -7.30 2.15
CA GLU A 58 -2.16 -7.25 2.96
C GLU A 58 -2.18 -5.97 3.81
N ILE A 59 -1.07 -5.66 4.48
CA ILE A 59 -0.93 -4.44 5.27
C ILE A 59 -0.96 -3.20 4.38
N ALA A 60 -0.19 -3.18 3.28
CA ALA A 60 -0.16 -2.04 2.37
C ALA A 60 -1.53 -1.70 1.77
N TYR A 61 -2.36 -2.69 1.45
CA TYR A 61 -3.72 -2.49 0.97
C TYR A 61 -4.67 -2.10 2.10
N ARG A 62 -4.54 -2.73 3.29
CA ARG A 62 -5.43 -2.48 4.42
C ARG A 62 -5.28 -1.08 5.00
N VAL A 63 -4.06 -0.57 5.17
CA VAL A 63 -3.85 0.79 5.72
C VAL A 63 -4.50 1.88 4.86
N TRP A 64 -4.67 1.62 3.56
CA TRP A 64 -5.35 2.50 2.61
C TRP A 64 -6.81 2.10 2.33
N GLY A 65 -7.35 1.14 3.07
CA GLY A 65 -8.76 0.73 2.97
C GLY A 65 -9.12 0.01 1.67
N PHE A 66 -8.16 -0.48 0.88
CA PHE A 66 -8.45 -1.19 -0.36
C PHE A 66 -9.04 -2.59 -0.15
N LEU A 67 -9.02 -3.10 1.09
CA LEU A 67 -9.62 -4.39 1.46
C LEU A 67 -10.96 -4.23 2.18
N ASP A 68 -11.54 -3.03 2.16
CA ASP A 68 -12.77 -2.68 2.86
C ASP A 68 -13.76 -2.03 1.87
N ASP A 69 -14.97 -2.59 1.81
CA ASP A 69 -16.05 -2.12 0.93
C ASP A 69 -16.77 -0.90 1.51
N GLU A 70 -16.66 -0.71 2.83
CA GLU A 70 -17.29 0.38 3.59
C GLU A 70 -16.24 1.37 4.11
N ALA A 71 -15.09 1.47 3.43
CA ALA A 71 -14.00 2.36 3.82
C ALA A 71 -14.50 3.80 4.01
N ASP A 72 -14.00 4.48 5.06
CA ASP A 72 -14.38 5.86 5.37
C ASP A 72 -14.20 6.75 4.12
N PRO A 73 -15.24 7.51 3.69
CA PRO A 73 -15.15 8.38 2.51
C PRO A 73 -14.01 9.42 2.60
N ARG A 74 -13.54 9.73 3.81
CA ARG A 74 -12.35 10.56 4.01
C ARG A 74 -11.08 9.83 3.60
N LEU A 75 -10.92 8.56 3.96
CA LEU A 75 -9.80 7.74 3.54
C LEU A 75 -9.82 7.52 2.02
N VAL A 76 -11.01 7.28 1.43
CA VAL A 76 -11.15 7.15 -0.02
C VAL A 76 -10.64 8.40 -0.74
N ARG A 77 -11.02 9.60 -0.29
CA ARG A 77 -10.51 10.85 -0.89
C ARG A 77 -8.99 10.99 -0.74
N GLU A 78 -8.43 10.64 0.41
CA GLU A 78 -6.98 10.71 0.61
C GLU A 78 -6.25 9.72 -0.30
N ARG A 79 -6.70 8.47 -0.36
CA ARG A 79 -6.04 7.45 -1.19
C ARG A 79 -6.17 7.79 -2.68
N SER A 80 -7.30 8.32 -3.15
CA SER A 80 -7.43 8.77 -4.55
C SER A 80 -6.39 9.84 -4.89
N ARG A 81 -6.19 10.82 -4.00
CA ARG A 81 -5.19 11.89 -4.18
C ARG A 81 -3.75 11.37 -4.14
N TRP A 82 -3.44 10.49 -3.19
CA TRP A 82 -2.07 10.04 -2.95
C TRP A 82 -1.59 8.98 -3.94
N PHE A 83 -2.52 8.25 -4.55
CA PHE A 83 -2.20 7.23 -5.54
C PHE A 83 -2.25 7.74 -6.98
N GLU A 84 -2.90 8.86 -7.29
CA GLU A 84 -3.00 9.40 -8.65
C GLU A 84 -1.62 9.50 -9.35
N GLY A 85 -1.45 8.77 -10.46
CA GLY A 85 -0.25 8.82 -11.30
C GLY A 85 0.99 8.10 -10.74
N VAL A 86 0.86 7.35 -9.63
CA VAL A 86 1.99 6.67 -8.96
C VAL A 86 2.67 5.61 -9.83
N SER A 87 1.97 5.03 -10.80
CA SER A 87 2.53 4.06 -11.76
C SER A 87 3.33 4.72 -12.89
N GLU A 88 3.26 6.04 -13.05
CA GLU A 88 3.94 6.74 -14.13
C GLU A 88 5.46 6.85 -13.90
N THR A 89 6.25 6.54 -14.94
CA THR A 89 7.72 6.39 -14.86
C THR A 89 8.48 7.60 -14.31
N HIS A 90 7.93 8.81 -14.41
CA HIS A 90 8.58 10.05 -13.98
C HIS A 90 8.25 10.45 -12.53
N HIS A 91 7.36 9.72 -11.84
CA HIS A 91 6.81 10.08 -10.54
C HIS A 91 7.51 9.41 -9.34
N TYR A 92 8.82 9.11 -9.48
CA TYR A 92 9.62 8.51 -8.39
C TYR A 92 9.58 9.29 -7.07
N SER A 93 9.46 10.62 -7.13
CA SER A 93 9.31 11.46 -5.94
C SER A 93 7.97 11.23 -5.24
N ASP A 94 6.90 10.99 -5.99
CA ASP A 94 5.54 10.86 -5.46
C ASP A 94 5.35 9.49 -4.83
N VAL A 95 5.91 8.45 -5.44
CA VAL A 95 6.03 7.11 -4.83
C VAL A 95 6.71 7.18 -3.47
N ARG A 96 7.83 7.92 -3.35
CA ARG A 96 8.55 8.05 -2.08
C ARG A 96 7.75 8.80 -1.03
N ARG A 97 7.00 9.84 -1.43
CA ARG A 97 6.12 10.57 -0.51
C ARG A 97 4.98 9.68 -0.02
N LEU A 98 4.30 8.97 -0.92
CA LEU A 98 3.27 7.99 -0.58
C LEU A 98 3.79 6.95 0.43
N VAL A 99 4.95 6.36 0.16
CA VAL A 99 5.59 5.35 1.03
C VAL A 99 6.01 5.93 2.39
N ALA A 100 6.29 7.24 2.46
CA ALA A 100 6.62 7.91 3.71
C ALA A 100 5.39 8.09 4.62
N ILE A 101 4.17 8.21 4.07
CA ILE A 101 2.93 8.35 4.85
C ILE A 101 2.70 7.17 5.80
N VAL A 102 3.11 5.96 5.45
CA VAL A 102 2.96 4.80 6.34
C VAL A 102 4.20 4.70 7.24
N SER A 103 4.04 5.03 8.53
CA SER A 103 5.15 5.07 9.50
C SER A 103 5.83 3.71 9.65
N SER A 104 7.09 3.70 10.10
CA SER A 104 7.79 2.45 10.42
C SER A 104 7.12 1.69 11.56
N GLU A 105 6.48 2.39 12.50
CA GLU A 105 5.71 1.80 13.60
C GLU A 105 4.52 1.00 13.05
N THR A 106 3.71 1.61 12.19
CA THR A 106 2.62 0.93 11.47
C THR A 106 3.14 -0.27 10.69
N LEU A 107 4.27 -0.11 9.99
CA LEU A 107 4.88 -1.18 9.19
C LEU A 107 5.56 -2.26 10.04
N GLN A 108 5.66 -2.13 11.35
CA GLN A 108 6.14 -3.20 12.24
C GLN A 108 5.00 -4.00 12.89
N MET A 109 3.76 -3.48 12.86
CA MET A 109 2.58 -4.16 13.41
C MET A 109 2.29 -5.51 12.73
N SER A 110 1.58 -6.41 13.40
CA SER A 110 1.06 -7.63 12.76
C SER A 110 -0.15 -7.31 11.85
N PRO A 111 -0.50 -8.16 10.87
CA PRO A 111 -1.68 -7.94 10.04
C PRO A 111 -2.98 -7.82 10.84
N ASP A 112 -3.12 -8.59 11.93
CA ASP A 112 -4.26 -8.49 12.85
C ASP A 112 -4.27 -7.15 13.59
N ALA A 113 -3.12 -6.70 14.12
CA ALA A 113 -3.04 -5.42 14.79
C ALA A 113 -3.37 -4.25 13.85
N VAL A 114 -2.90 -4.29 12.58
CA VAL A 114 -3.28 -3.31 11.57
C VAL A 114 -4.78 -3.37 11.27
N ARG A 115 -5.39 -4.55 11.22
CA ARG A 115 -6.84 -4.70 11.03
C ARG A 115 -7.63 -4.05 12.16
N ASP A 116 -7.26 -4.34 13.39
CA ASP A 116 -7.97 -3.87 14.56
C ASP A 116 -7.79 -2.34 14.73
N GLN A 117 -6.58 -1.82 14.45
CA GLN A 117 -6.31 -0.39 14.43
C GLN A 117 -7.03 0.31 13.27
N TYR A 118 -7.08 -0.29 12.08
CA TYR A 118 -7.81 0.25 10.93
C TYR A 118 -9.29 0.42 11.24
N ALA A 119 -9.91 -0.61 11.84
CA ALA A 119 -11.33 -0.59 12.19
C ALA A 119 -11.67 0.41 13.31
N SER A 120 -10.72 0.74 14.18
CA SER A 120 -10.94 1.67 15.30
C SER A 120 -10.57 3.11 14.97
N ASP A 121 -9.39 3.34 14.38
CA ASP A 121 -8.91 4.64 13.93
C ASP A 121 -7.86 4.46 12.83
N TRP A 122 -8.33 4.45 11.58
CA TRP A 122 -7.46 4.32 10.41
C TRP A 122 -6.44 5.46 10.29
N LYS A 123 -6.72 6.65 10.85
CA LYS A 123 -5.80 7.80 10.75
C LYS A 123 -4.52 7.58 11.52
N ALA A 124 -4.59 6.84 12.63
CA ALA A 124 -3.40 6.48 13.40
C ALA A 124 -2.40 5.62 12.60
N LEU A 125 -2.83 5.00 11.49
CA LEU A 125 -1.96 4.20 10.62
C LEU A 125 -1.18 5.06 9.61
N LEU A 126 -1.59 6.31 9.38
CA LEU A 126 -1.12 7.17 8.30
C LEU A 126 -0.68 8.56 8.81
N GLU A 127 0.53 8.98 8.44
CA GLU A 127 1.08 10.31 8.72
C GLU A 127 0.63 11.33 7.66
N LEU A 128 -0.70 11.52 7.53
CA LEU A 128 -1.28 12.49 6.59
C LEU A 128 -1.04 13.94 7.07
N PRO A 129 -0.70 14.87 6.15
CA PRO A 129 -0.46 16.29 6.46
C PRO A 129 -1.73 17.11 6.72
#